data_AF-X0Y3N6-F1
#
_entry.id   AF-X0Y3N6-F1
#
_cell.length_a   1.000
_cell.length_b   1.000
_cell.length_c   1.000
_cell.angle_alpha   90.00
_cell.angle_beta   90.00
_cell.angle_gamma   90.00
#
_symmetry.space_group_name_H-M   'P 1'
#
loop_
_entity.id
_entity.type
_entity.pdbx_description
1 polymer ?
#
loop_
_entity_poly.entity_id
_entity_poly.type
_entity_poly.pdbx_seq_one_letter_code
_entity_poly.pdbx_strand_id
1 'polypeptide(L)'
;TEGGLDILSQRERVGQAVGRLQDAGIVVSMFLDPDLAQIEAAAAIGADAVELHTGQYALAQPGPEQALELATLRAAAAEIRQFEMTLHAGHGLTYRNVKPIAAIADMHELNIGHSIIARSIMVGLERAVREMKELIDTRHKTP
;
A
#
# COMPACT_ATOMS: atom_id res chain seq x y z
N THR A 1 9.28 7.41 -4.43
CA THR A 1 8.37 8.10 -5.36
C THR A 1 7.80 9.28 -4.60
N GLU A 2 7.58 10.41 -5.27
CA GLU A 2 7.21 11.66 -4.59
C GLU A 2 5.69 11.79 -4.35
N GLY A 3 4.86 10.94 -4.96
CA GLY A 3 3.41 10.87 -4.77
C GLY A 3 2.78 9.70 -5.55
N GLY A 4 1.47 9.54 -5.42
CA GLY A 4 0.69 8.56 -6.17
C GLY A 4 0.56 8.89 -7.66
N LEU A 5 0.12 7.92 -8.46
CA LEU A 5 -0.21 8.12 -9.86
C LEU A 5 -1.50 8.96 -9.99
N ASP A 6 -1.47 10.01 -10.80
CA ASP A 6 -2.66 10.80 -11.13
C ASP A 6 -3.42 10.16 -12.30
N ILE A 7 -4.40 9.32 -11.97
CA ILE A 7 -5.25 8.63 -12.94
C ILE A 7 -6.25 9.61 -13.55
N LEU A 8 -6.81 10.53 -12.76
CA LEU A 8 -7.84 11.47 -13.21
C LEU A 8 -7.37 12.29 -14.42
N SER A 9 -6.13 12.80 -14.40
CA SER A 9 -5.58 13.57 -15.52
C SER A 9 -5.10 12.71 -16.70
N GLN A 10 -4.96 11.39 -16.53
CA GLN A 10 -4.34 10.50 -17.50
C GLN A 10 -5.16 9.25 -17.83
N ARG A 11 -6.48 9.32 -17.59
CA ARG A 11 -7.38 8.16 -17.58
C ARG A 11 -7.26 7.27 -18.81
N GLU A 12 -7.27 7.85 -20.01
CA GLU A 12 -7.16 7.08 -21.26
C GLU A 12 -5.81 6.36 -21.36
N ARG A 13 -4.72 7.09 -21.11
CA ARG A 13 -3.35 6.54 -21.19
C ARG A 13 -3.14 5.42 -20.19
N VAL A 14 -3.58 5.60 -18.95
CA VAL A 14 -3.45 4.59 -17.89
C VAL A 14 -4.36 3.39 -18.19
N GLY A 15 -5.61 3.62 -18.58
CA GLY A 15 -6.54 2.54 -18.94
C GLY A 15 -6.06 1.67 -20.10
N GLN A 16 -5.46 2.27 -21.14
CA GLN A 16 -4.82 1.50 -22.22
C GLN A 16 -3.65 0.66 -21.72
N ALA A 17 -2.85 1.17 -20.78
CA ALA A 17 -1.75 0.42 -20.18
C ALA A 17 -2.25 -0.76 -19.33
N VAL A 18 -3.30 -0.53 -18.53
CA VAL A 18 -3.99 -1.56 -17.73
C VAL A 18 -4.47 -2.70 -18.65
N GLY A 19 -5.25 -2.36 -19.69
CA GLY A 19 -5.77 -3.37 -20.63
C GLY A 19 -4.67 -4.18 -21.31
N ARG A 20 -3.60 -3.53 -21.79
CA ARG A 20 -2.47 -4.23 -22.43
C ARG A 20 -1.74 -5.20 -21.49
N LEU A 21 -1.62 -4.85 -20.21
CA LEU A 21 -0.97 -5.72 -19.21
C LEU A 21 -1.90 -6.89 -18.84
N GLN A 22 -3.18 -6.64 -18.69
CA GLN A 22 -4.19 -7.67 -18.39
C GLN A 22 -4.39 -8.64 -19.56
N ASP A 23 -4.36 -8.17 -20.81
CA ASP A 23 -4.37 -9.02 -22.01
C ASP A 23 -3.16 -9.98 -22.04
N ALA A 24 -2.06 -9.62 -21.37
CA ALA A 24 -0.88 -10.46 -21.19
C ALA A 24 -0.94 -11.37 -19.94
N GLY A 25 -2.05 -11.34 -19.19
CA GLY A 25 -2.23 -12.11 -17.95
C GLY A 25 -1.51 -11.52 -16.73
N ILE A 26 -1.15 -10.23 -16.76
CA ILE A 26 -0.47 -9.55 -15.65
C ILE A 26 -1.51 -8.86 -14.77
N VAL A 27 -1.47 -9.13 -13.46
CA VAL A 27 -2.25 -8.41 -12.45
C VAL A 27 -1.70 -6.99 -12.29
N VAL A 28 -2.58 -5.99 -12.37
CA VAL A 28 -2.19 -4.58 -12.42
C VAL A 28 -2.61 -3.87 -11.14
N SER A 29 -1.61 -3.40 -10.37
CA SER A 29 -1.81 -2.61 -9.16
C SER A 29 -1.52 -1.12 -9.41
N MET A 30 -2.42 -0.24 -8.97
CA MET A 30 -2.24 1.21 -9.02
C MET A 30 -1.63 1.73 -7.72
N PHE A 31 -0.47 2.39 -7.81
CA PHE A 31 0.13 3.08 -6.66
C PHE A 31 -0.49 4.46 -6.49
N LEU A 32 -1.28 4.67 -5.44
CA LEU A 32 -2.12 5.87 -5.26
C LEU A 32 -1.96 6.49 -3.88
N ASP A 33 -2.07 7.81 -3.80
CA ASP A 33 -2.34 8.48 -2.53
C ASP A 33 -3.72 8.03 -1.99
N PRO A 34 -3.98 8.13 -0.68
CA PRO A 34 -5.27 7.75 -0.09
C PRO A 34 -6.37 8.79 -0.39
N ASP A 35 -6.62 8.99 -1.68
CA ASP A 35 -7.59 9.90 -2.27
C ASP A 35 -8.71 9.10 -2.93
N LEU A 36 -9.96 9.38 -2.53
CA LEU A 36 -11.12 8.63 -2.99
C LEU A 36 -11.35 8.76 -4.50
N ALA A 37 -11.16 9.95 -5.07
CA ALA A 37 -11.41 10.17 -6.49
C ALA A 37 -10.38 9.42 -7.37
N GLN A 38 -9.14 9.27 -6.90
CA GLN A 38 -8.13 8.44 -7.57
C GLN A 38 -8.48 6.94 -7.46
N ILE A 39 -8.98 6.49 -6.31
CA ILE A 39 -9.39 5.08 -6.10
C ILE A 39 -10.59 4.72 -6.99
N GLU A 40 -11.60 5.59 -7.05
CA GLU A 40 -12.74 5.43 -7.96
C GLU A 40 -12.29 5.41 -9.42
N ALA A 41 -11.34 6.27 -9.78
CA ALA A 41 -10.78 6.29 -11.13
C ALA A 41 -10.05 4.98 -11.47
N ALA A 42 -9.32 4.39 -10.51
CA ALA A 42 -8.65 3.10 -10.66
C ALA A 42 -9.65 1.95 -10.91
N ALA A 43 -10.73 1.91 -10.13
CA ALA A 43 -11.81 0.94 -10.33
C ALA A 43 -12.44 1.12 -11.71
N ALA A 44 -12.70 2.36 -12.12
CA ALA A 44 -13.36 2.67 -13.39
C ALA A 44 -12.50 2.40 -14.65
N ILE A 45 -11.19 2.19 -14.50
CA ILE A 45 -10.31 1.71 -15.57
C ILE A 45 -9.99 0.22 -15.46
N GLY A 46 -10.59 -0.50 -14.49
CA GLY A 46 -10.47 -1.94 -14.34
C GLY A 46 -9.17 -2.41 -13.68
N ALA A 47 -8.57 -1.61 -12.79
CA ALA A 47 -7.41 -2.07 -12.02
C ALA A 47 -7.76 -3.26 -11.10
N ASP A 48 -6.83 -4.20 -10.95
CA ASP A 48 -7.03 -5.39 -10.10
C ASP A 48 -6.76 -5.09 -8.61
N ALA A 49 -5.87 -4.13 -8.36
CA ALA A 49 -5.38 -3.80 -7.04
C ALA A 49 -5.02 -2.32 -6.91
N VAL A 50 -4.96 -1.83 -5.67
CA VAL A 50 -4.42 -0.52 -5.31
C VAL A 50 -3.36 -0.70 -4.24
N GLU A 51 -2.17 -0.13 -4.46
CA GLU A 51 -1.15 0.05 -3.44
C GLU A 51 -1.23 1.47 -2.86
N LEU A 52 -1.69 1.58 -1.62
CA LEU A 52 -1.77 2.87 -0.94
C LEU A 52 -0.38 3.41 -0.59
N HIS A 53 -0.17 4.67 -0.95
CA HIS A 53 1.03 5.41 -0.62
C HIS A 53 1.03 5.77 0.87
N THR A 54 1.87 5.09 1.65
CA THR A 54 2.02 5.30 3.09
C THR A 54 3.08 6.36 3.45
N GLY A 55 3.52 7.17 2.49
CA GLY A 55 4.61 8.14 2.69
C GLY A 55 4.32 9.19 3.75
N GLN A 56 3.12 9.79 3.72
CA GLN A 56 2.71 10.79 4.72
C GLN A 56 2.66 10.18 6.12
N TYR A 57 2.06 9.00 6.27
CA TYR A 57 2.08 8.23 7.52
C TYR A 57 3.50 7.92 8.03
N ALA A 58 4.42 7.57 7.12
CA ALA A 58 5.79 7.22 7.47
C ALA A 58 6.62 8.43 7.92
N LEU A 59 6.34 9.62 7.38
CA LEU A 59 7.04 10.87 7.69
C LEU A 59 6.42 11.63 8.88
N ALA A 60 5.14 11.41 9.15
CA ALA A 60 4.40 12.04 10.25
C ALA A 60 5.04 11.77 11.61
N GLN A 61 5.00 12.77 12.50
CA GLN A 61 5.49 12.61 13.86
C GLN A 61 4.63 11.61 14.65
N PRO A 62 5.24 10.73 15.46
CA PRO A 62 4.49 9.84 16.34
C PRO A 62 3.53 10.63 17.24
N GLY A 63 2.27 10.22 17.27
CA GLY A 63 1.20 10.89 18.02
C GLY A 63 0.03 11.28 17.12
N PRO A 64 -0.60 12.45 17.35
CA PRO A 64 -1.82 12.85 16.64
C PRO A 64 -1.68 12.90 15.11
N GLU A 65 -0.55 13.37 14.60
CA GLU A 65 -0.30 13.50 13.15
C GLU A 65 -0.26 12.12 12.48
N GLN A 66 0.57 11.21 12.98
CA GLN A 66 0.61 9.84 12.46
C GLN A 66 -0.72 9.10 12.64
N ALA A 67 -1.47 9.37 13.70
CA ALA A 67 -2.81 8.80 13.92
C ALA A 67 -3.82 9.30 12.88
N LEU A 68 -3.74 10.56 12.47
CA LEU A 68 -4.57 11.13 11.41
C LEU A 68 -4.27 10.45 10.06
N GLU A 69 -2.99 10.35 9.69
CA GLU A 69 -2.59 9.68 8.44
C GLU A 69 -3.01 8.20 8.41
N LEU A 70 -2.92 7.51 9.55
CA LEU A 70 -3.42 6.14 9.67
C LEU A 70 -4.95 6.06 9.49
N ALA A 71 -5.71 7.05 9.99
CA ALA A 71 -7.15 7.09 9.81
C ALA A 71 -7.52 7.34 8.34
N THR A 72 -6.81 8.23 7.65
CA THR A 72 -6.94 8.47 6.20
C THR A 72 -6.70 7.18 5.41
N LEU A 73 -5.64 6.44 5.71
CA LEU A 73 -5.34 5.16 5.08
C LEU A 73 -6.42 4.10 5.34
N ARG A 74 -6.99 4.06 6.55
CA ARG A 74 -8.10 3.14 6.89
C ARG A 74 -9.38 3.46 6.11
N ALA A 75 -9.69 4.74 5.93
CA ALA A 75 -10.84 5.15 5.12
C ALA A 75 -10.63 4.74 3.65
N ALA A 76 -9.47 5.06 3.06
CA ALA A 76 -9.13 4.68 1.70
C ALA A 76 -9.15 3.15 1.49
N ALA A 77 -8.64 2.38 2.45
CA ALA A 77 -8.68 0.92 2.43
C ALA A 77 -10.12 0.36 2.40
N ALA A 78 -11.04 0.96 3.15
CA ALA A 78 -12.44 0.55 3.15
C ALA A 78 -13.12 0.80 1.79
N GLU A 79 -12.75 1.89 1.11
CA GLU A 79 -13.26 2.23 -0.23
C GLU A 79 -12.72 1.26 -1.30
N ILE A 80 -11.43 0.95 -1.27
CA ILE A 80 -10.82 -0.06 -2.17
C ILE A 80 -11.57 -1.40 -2.08
N ARG A 81 -11.93 -1.81 -0.87
CA ARG A 81 -12.73 -3.04 -0.64
C ARG A 81 -14.12 -2.95 -1.27
N GLN A 82 -14.79 -1.80 -1.22
CA GLN A 82 -16.12 -1.64 -1.83
C GLN A 82 -16.09 -1.84 -3.35
N PHE A 83 -14.96 -1.51 -3.98
CA PHE A 83 -14.72 -1.74 -5.42
C PHE A 83 -14.15 -3.13 -5.74
N GLU A 84 -14.09 -4.04 -4.76
CA GLU A 84 -13.55 -5.40 -4.90
C GLU A 84 -12.10 -5.47 -5.42
N MET A 85 -11.35 -4.37 -5.31
CA MET A 85 -9.93 -4.32 -5.65
C MET A 85 -9.08 -4.85 -4.50
N THR A 86 -7.94 -5.48 -4.82
CA THR A 86 -7.02 -5.96 -3.79
C THR A 86 -6.25 -4.79 -3.16
N LEU A 87 -6.15 -4.78 -1.82
CA LEU A 87 -5.47 -3.73 -1.07
C LEU A 87 -4.01 -4.08 -0.76
N HIS A 88 -3.08 -3.27 -1.26
CA HIS A 88 -1.66 -3.28 -0.90
C HIS A 88 -1.25 -1.95 -0.24
N ALA A 89 -0.07 -1.92 0.37
CA ALA A 89 0.61 -0.70 0.85
C ALA A 89 2.11 -0.95 0.98
N GLY A 90 2.94 0.04 1.36
CA GLY A 90 4.35 -0.29 1.68
C GLY A 90 5.36 0.85 1.71
N HIS A 91 5.08 1.95 1.02
CA HIS A 91 6.04 3.05 0.89
C HIS A 91 6.46 3.67 2.24
N GLY A 92 7.77 3.67 2.53
CA GLY A 92 8.31 4.28 3.75
C GLY A 92 8.07 3.47 5.03
N LEU A 93 7.46 2.27 4.96
CA LEU A 93 7.27 1.44 6.14
C LEU A 93 8.59 0.92 6.70
N THR A 94 8.64 0.82 8.03
CA THR A 94 9.80 0.45 8.83
C THR A 94 9.41 -0.56 9.91
N TYR A 95 10.41 -1.14 10.56
CA TYR A 95 10.22 -2.04 11.72
C TYR A 95 9.48 -1.39 12.90
N ARG A 96 9.35 -0.06 12.93
CA ARG A 96 8.71 0.68 14.03
C ARG A 96 7.26 1.08 13.75
N ASN A 97 6.89 1.26 12.48
CA ASN A 97 5.58 1.79 12.08
C ASN A 97 4.79 0.81 11.18
N VAL A 98 5.31 -0.37 10.87
CA VAL A 98 4.59 -1.33 10.00
C VAL A 98 3.33 -1.92 10.66
N LYS A 99 3.33 -2.13 11.98
CA LYS A 99 2.25 -2.87 12.67
C LYS A 99 0.86 -2.23 12.51
N PRO A 100 0.66 -0.92 12.71
CA PRO A 100 -0.66 -0.31 12.55
C PRO A 100 -1.22 -0.42 11.13
N ILE A 101 -0.34 -0.42 10.12
CA ILE A 101 -0.68 -0.59 8.69
C ILE A 101 -1.03 -2.04 8.38
N ALA A 102 -0.24 -3.00 8.89
CA ALA A 102 -0.52 -4.43 8.75
C ALA A 102 -1.84 -4.85 9.44
N ALA A 103 -2.31 -4.07 10.41
CA ALA A 103 -3.57 -4.26 11.13
C ALA A 103 -4.78 -3.54 10.47
N ILE A 104 -4.62 -2.98 9.28
CA ILE A 104 -5.76 -2.52 8.47
C ILE A 104 -6.48 -3.77 7.93
N ALA A 105 -7.81 -3.77 8.00
CA ALA A 105 -8.62 -4.89 7.51
C ALA A 105 -8.35 -5.12 6.01
N ASP A 106 -8.33 -6.38 5.61
CA ASP A 106 -8.14 -6.81 4.21
C ASP A 106 -6.82 -6.38 3.56
N MET A 107 -5.84 -5.93 4.34
CA MET A 107 -4.48 -5.72 3.85
C MET A 107 -3.92 -7.04 3.31
N HIS A 108 -3.72 -7.10 1.99
CA HIS A 108 -3.30 -8.30 1.29
C HIS A 108 -1.77 -8.42 1.25
N GLU A 109 -1.08 -7.35 0.88
CA GLU A 109 0.38 -7.32 0.72
C GLU A 109 1.00 -6.01 1.22
N LEU A 110 2.21 -6.10 1.78
CA LEU A 110 3.03 -4.94 2.14
C LEU A 110 4.37 -4.95 1.37
N ASN A 111 4.51 -4.02 0.42
CA ASN A 111 5.69 -3.86 -0.44
C ASN A 111 6.76 -2.97 0.21
N ILE A 112 7.69 -3.60 0.94
CA ILE A 112 8.68 -2.88 1.77
C ILE A 112 10.09 -3.11 1.21
N GLY A 113 10.76 -2.02 0.82
CA GLY A 113 12.11 -2.05 0.25
C GLY A 113 13.19 -1.48 1.17
N HIS A 114 13.32 -0.15 1.19
CA HIS A 114 14.46 0.56 1.78
C HIS A 114 14.77 0.15 3.22
N SER A 115 13.75 0.03 4.09
CA SER A 115 13.97 -0.29 5.51
C SER A 115 14.54 -1.70 5.72
N ILE A 116 14.11 -2.69 4.92
CA ILE A 116 14.67 -4.05 4.95
C ILE A 116 16.13 -4.03 4.51
N ILE A 117 16.45 -3.33 3.42
CA ILE A 117 17.83 -3.24 2.92
C ILE A 117 18.71 -2.52 3.95
N ALA A 118 18.27 -1.40 4.52
CA ALA A 118 19.01 -0.69 5.57
C ALA A 118 19.28 -1.57 6.79
N ARG A 119 18.28 -2.36 7.24
CA ARG A 119 18.44 -3.33 8.33
C ARG A 119 19.42 -4.45 7.96
N SER A 120 19.37 -4.93 6.72
CA SER A 120 20.19 -6.06 6.24
C SER A 120 21.69 -5.79 6.31
N ILE A 121 22.13 -4.53 6.21
CA ILE A 121 23.53 -4.14 6.35
C ILE A 121 24.07 -4.52 7.74
N MET A 122 23.20 -4.53 8.75
CA MET A 122 23.58 -4.80 10.14
C MET A 122 23.40 -6.26 10.55
N VAL A 123 22.43 -6.97 9.96
CA VAL A 123 22.01 -8.30 10.46
C VAL A 123 21.93 -9.39 9.38
N GLY A 124 22.23 -9.06 8.12
CA GLY A 124 22.02 -9.92 6.96
C GLY A 124 20.58 -9.86 6.42
N LEU A 125 20.43 -10.10 5.10
CA LEU A 125 19.14 -9.98 4.41
C LEU A 125 18.09 -10.98 4.90
N GLU A 126 18.48 -12.23 5.12
CA GLU A 126 17.57 -13.27 5.61
C GLU A 126 16.91 -12.86 6.94
N ARG A 127 17.73 -12.42 7.90
CA ARG A 127 17.24 -11.98 9.21
C ARG A 127 16.41 -10.71 9.10
N ALA A 128 16.81 -9.75 8.28
CA ALA A 128 16.04 -8.53 8.07
C ALA A 128 14.62 -8.82 7.54
N VAL A 129 14.50 -9.68 6.53
CA VAL A 129 13.21 -10.10 5.97
C VAL A 129 12.38 -10.84 7.02
N ARG A 130 12.98 -11.81 7.73
CA ARG A 130 12.30 -12.60 8.77
C ARG A 130 11.75 -11.70 9.88
N GLU A 131 12.56 -10.78 10.41
CA GLU A 131 12.13 -9.82 11.44
C GLU A 131 10.97 -8.95 10.96
N MET A 132 10.97 -8.49 9.69
CA MET A 132 9.85 -7.69 9.15
C MET A 132 8.59 -8.53 9.03
N LYS A 133 8.72 -9.75 8.53
CA LYS A 133 7.61 -10.69 8.36
C LYS A 133 6.96 -11.04 9.70
N GLU A 134 7.74 -11.27 10.76
CA GLU A 134 7.24 -11.50 12.11
C GLU A 134 6.41 -10.32 12.64
N LEU A 135 6.84 -9.07 12.37
CA LEU A 135 6.06 -7.89 12.76
C LEU A 135 4.70 -7.83 12.04
N ILE A 136 4.65 -8.21 10.76
CA ILE A 136 3.43 -8.24 9.94
C ILE A 136 2.51 -9.40 10.34
N ASP A 137 3.08 -10.57 10.66
CA ASP A 137 2.33 -11.79 10.97
C ASP A 137 1.77 -11.82 12.39
N THR A 138 2.06 -10.82 13.24
CA THR A 138 1.36 -10.63 14.53
C THR A 138 -0.13 -10.28 14.40
N ARG A 139 -0.74 -10.50 13.22
CA ARG A 139 -2.20 -10.53 13.05
C ARG A 139 -2.81 -11.41 14.14
N HIS A 140 -3.86 -10.88 14.74
CA HIS A 140 -4.67 -11.58 15.71
C HIS A 140 -5.06 -12.92 15.11
N LYS A 141 -4.77 -14.01 15.83
CA LYS A 141 -5.51 -15.26 15.67
C LYS A 141 -6.96 -14.91 15.97
N THR A 142 -7.75 -14.57 14.95
CA THR A 142 -9.20 -14.63 15.09
C THR A 142 -9.51 -16.12 15.33
N PRO A 143 -10.23 -16.47 16.41
CA PRO A 143 -10.55 -17.87 16.73
C PRO A 143 -11.32 -18.56 15.61
#